data_AF-A0A2T0LNW6-F1
#
_entry.id   AF-A0A2T0LNW6-F1
#
_cell.length_a   1.000
_cell.length_b   1.000
_cell.length_c   1.000
_cell.angle_alpha   90.00
_cell.angle_beta   90.00
_cell.angle_gamma   90.00
#
_symmetry.space_group_name_H-M   'P 1'
#
loop_
_entity.id
_entity.type
_entity.pdbx_description
1 polymer ?
#
loop_
_entity_poly.entity_id
_entity_poly.type
_entity_poly.pdbx_seq_one_letter_code
_entity_poly.pdbx_strand_id
1 'polypeptide(L)' 'MKYPWVTLRNGAFTSAYGPPSVRARRLDGPGEAEGTHGGFATDTGGLRFWPSGIEFPARGCWLVTGRLRGTVVRFVLEL' A
#
# COMPACT_ATOMS: atom_id res chain seq x y z
N MET A 1 1.06 5.63 9.02
CA MET A 1 -0.04 6.01 8.09
C MET A 1 -0.80 4.76 7.68
N LYS A 2 -2.14 4.82 7.62
CA LYS A 2 -3.01 3.68 7.26
C LYS A 2 -3.74 3.98 5.95
N TYR A 3 -3.91 2.98 5.08
CA TYR A 3 -4.51 3.13 3.77
C TYR A 3 -4.91 1.78 3.15
N PRO A 4 -5.84 1.76 2.19
CA PRO A 4 -6.26 0.52 1.53
C PRO A 4 -5.41 0.21 0.30
N TRP A 5 -5.21 -1.09 0.02
CA TRP A 5 -4.85 -1.57 -1.32
C TRP A 5 -6.00 -2.35 -1.93
N VAL A 6 -6.47 -1.90 -3.09
CA VAL A 6 -7.51 -2.59 -3.86
C VAL A 6 -6.86 -3.44 -4.94
N THR A 7 -7.18 -4.73 -4.94
CA THR A 7 -6.68 -5.70 -5.91
C THR A 7 -7.82 -6.18 -6.79
N LEU A 8 -7.64 -6.07 -8.11
CA LEU A 8 -8.67 -6.38 -9.10
C LEU A 8 -8.26 -7.56 -9.98
N ARG A 9 -9.25 -8.36 -10.38
CA ARG A 9 -9.17 -9.32 -11.48
C ARG A 9 -10.37 -9.08 -12.39
N ASN A 10 -10.12 -8.69 -13.63
CA ASN A 10 -11.16 -8.36 -14.61
C ASN A 10 -12.17 -7.32 -14.08
N GLY A 11 -11.68 -6.29 -13.38
CA GLY A 11 -12.52 -5.23 -12.81
C GLY A 11 -13.21 -5.58 -11.49
N ALA A 12 -13.21 -6.83 -11.05
CA ALA A 12 -13.80 -7.25 -9.77
C ALA A 12 -12.74 -7.35 -8.66
N PHE A 13 -13.12 -7.00 -7.42
CA PHE A 13 -12.24 -7.15 -6.26
C PHE A 13 -11.85 -8.62 -6.02
N THR A 14 -10.59 -8.87 -5.70
CA THR A 14 -10.10 -10.23 -5.47
C THR A 14 -9.00 -10.29 -4.41
N SER A 15 -8.99 -11.36 -3.60
CA SER A 15 -7.86 -11.73 -2.73
C SER A 15 -6.92 -12.77 -3.35
N ALA A 16 -7.25 -13.30 -4.53
CA ALA A 16 -6.59 -14.48 -5.10
C ALA A 16 -5.09 -14.29 -5.38
N TYR A 17 -4.62 -13.05 -5.38
CA TYR A 17 -3.22 -12.69 -5.63
C TYR A 17 -2.44 -12.33 -4.36
N GLY A 18 -3.10 -12.31 -3.20
CA GLY A 18 -2.54 -11.76 -1.97
C GLY A 18 -2.44 -10.23 -1.99
N PRO A 19 -1.90 -9.63 -0.91
CA PRO A 19 -1.61 -8.22 -0.86
C PRO A 19 -0.41 -7.87 -1.76
N PRO A 20 -0.28 -6.60 -2.22
CA PRO A 20 0.96 -6.13 -2.84
C PRO A 20 2.12 -6.16 -1.84
N SER A 21 3.35 -6.26 -2.33
CA SER A 21 4.51 -5.84 -1.53
C SER A 21 4.61 -4.33 -1.52
N VAL A 22 4.96 -3.73 -0.39
CA VAL A 22 5.01 -2.28 -0.22
C VAL A 22 6.35 -1.88 0.37
N ARG A 23 6.99 -0.92 -0.29
CA ARG A 23 8.19 -0.24 0.22
C ARG A 23 8.02 1.26 0.10
N ALA A 24 8.59 2.01 1.04
CA ALA A 24 8.71 3.45 0.96
C ALA A 24 10.17 3.86 1.03
N ARG A 25 10.54 4.83 0.18
CA ARG A 25 11.86 5.44 0.19
C ARG A 25 11.71 6.93 0.36
N ARG A 26 12.53 7.51 1.24
CA ARG A 26 12.56 8.95 1.46
C ARG A 26 13.14 9.67 0.23
N LEU A 27 12.59 10.84 -0.09
CA LEU A 27 12.95 11.65 -1.26
C LEU A 27 13.79 12.87 -0.87
N ASP A 28 13.61 13.38 0.34
CA ASP A 28 14.27 14.58 0.90
C ASP A 28 15.42 14.25 1.86
N GLY A 29 15.90 13.00 1.84
CA GLY A 29 16.99 12.55 2.70
C GLY A 29 17.11 11.02 2.73
N PRO A 30 17.99 10.47 3.57
CA PRO A 30 18.08 9.03 3.77
C PRO A 30 16.87 8.50 4.55
N GLY A 31 16.39 7.32 4.18
CA GLY A 31 15.31 6.63 4.89
C GLY A 31 14.57 5.62 4.02
N GLU A 32 14.26 4.47 4.61
CA GLU A 32 13.41 3.44 4.03
C GLU A 32 12.39 2.96 5.07
N ALA A 33 11.25 2.48 4.59
CA ALA A 33 10.24 1.82 5.43
C ALA A 33 9.54 0.73 4.62
N GLU A 34 9.00 -0.26 5.31
CA GLU A 34 8.22 -1.34 4.70
C GLU A 34 6.74 -1.20 5.10
N GLY A 35 5.85 -1.59 4.18
CA GLY A 35 4.43 -1.65 4.47
C GLY A 35 4.02 -2.97 5.07
N THR A 36 3.04 -2.92 5.96
CA THR A 36 2.39 -4.10 6.54
C THR A 36 0.94 -4.19 6.06
N HIS A 37 0.39 -5.40 6.13
CA HIS A 37 -0.98 -5.69 5.69
C HIS A 37 -1.73 -6.50 6.76
N GLY A 38 -3.02 -6.23 6.89
CA GLY A 38 -3.97 -7.12 7.56
C GLY A 38 -4.58 -8.13 6.58
N GLY A 39 -5.59 -8.87 7.06
CA GLY A 39 -6.38 -9.76 6.21
C GLY A 39 -7.27 -9.02 5.21
N PHE A 40 -7.67 -9.68 4.12
CA PHE A 40 -8.55 -9.10 3.12
C PHE A 40 -9.92 -8.78 3.73
N ALA A 41 -10.33 -7.52 3.65
CA ALA A 41 -11.48 -6.98 4.35
C ALA A 41 -12.53 -6.43 3.38
N THR A 42 -13.74 -6.23 3.89
CA THR A 42 -14.83 -5.53 3.22
C THR A 42 -15.30 -4.41 4.14
N ASP A 43 -15.40 -3.17 3.66
CA ASP A 43 -16.02 -2.09 4.44
C ASP A 43 -17.55 -2.14 4.40
N THR A 44 -18.21 -1.23 5.12
CA THR A 44 -19.67 -1.12 5.17
C THR A 44 -20.29 -0.70 3.83
N GLY A 45 -19.51 -0.11 2.91
CA GLY A 45 -19.93 0.28 1.57
C GLY A 45 -19.72 -0.80 0.50
N GLY A 46 -19.16 -1.96 0.87
CA GLY A 46 -18.89 -3.07 -0.04
C GLY A 46 -17.55 -2.99 -0.77
N LEU A 47 -16.69 -2.01 -0.46
CA LEU A 47 -15.32 -1.96 -0.98
C LEU A 47 -14.51 -3.09 -0.35
N ARG A 48 -13.82 -3.88 -1.18
CA ARG A 48 -12.94 -4.96 -0.70
C ARG A 48 -11.48 -4.61 -0.93
N PHE A 49 -10.67 -4.73 0.11
CA PHE A 49 -9.29 -4.22 0.12
C PHE A 49 -8.40 -4.94 1.16
N TRP A 50 -7.10 -4.72 1.04
CA TRP A 50 -6.12 -5.07 2.07
C TRP A 50 -5.86 -3.86 2.97
N PRO A 51 -6.27 -3.88 4.25
CA PRO A 51 -5.91 -2.84 5.20
C PRO A 51 -4.38 -2.81 5.33
N SER A 52 -3.78 -1.64 5.21
CA SER A 52 -2.33 -1.53 5.15
C SER A 52 -1.82 -0.37 5.98
N GLY A 53 -0.58 -0.50 6.45
CA GLY A 53 0.10 0.50 7.26
C GLY A 53 1.55 0.68 6.81
N ILE A 54 2.09 1.87 7.00
CA ILE A 54 3.54 2.12 7.01
C ILE A 54 3.86 2.91 8.27
N GLU A 55 4.86 2.45 9.01
CA GLU A 55 5.49 3.18 10.10
C GLU A 55 6.73 3.89 9.54
N PHE A 56 6.68 5.23 9.51
CA PHE A 56 7.78 6.04 8.99
C PHE A 56 8.70 6.44 10.15
N PRO A 57 10.02 6.20 10.04
CA PRO A 57 10.96 6.48 11.12
C PRO A 57 11.19 7.99 11.34
N ALA A 58 10.82 8.83 10.37
CA ALA A 58 10.95 10.27 10.44
C ALA A 58 9.90 10.97 9.55
N ARG A 59 9.64 12.24 9.85
CA ARG A 59 8.91 13.17 8.98
C ARG A 59 9.68 13.44 7.69
N GLY A 60 8.98 13.90 6.65
CA GLY A 60 9.58 14.20 5.35
C GLY A 60 8.74 13.72 4.16
N CYS A 61 9.37 13.70 3.00
CA CYS A 61 8.74 13.35 1.73
C CYS A 61 9.09 11.91 1.35
N TRP A 62 8.07 11.08 1.12
CA TRP A 62 8.23 9.64 0.92
C TRP A 62 7.55 9.17 -0.35
N LEU A 63 8.30 8.44 -1.20
CA LEU A 63 7.75 7.69 -2.32
C LEU A 63 7.36 6.29 -1.85
N VAL A 64 6.06 6.01 -1.83
CA VAL A 64 5.53 4.67 -1.57
C VAL A 64 5.37 3.94 -2.90
N THR A 65 5.86 2.70 -2.97
CA THR A 65 5.74 1.82 -4.12
C THR A 65 5.09 0.50 -3.71
N GLY A 66 3.88 0.27 -4.20
CA GLY A 66 3.20 -1.03 -4.13
C GLY A 66 3.47 -1.85 -5.40
N ARG A 67 3.82 -3.12 -5.25
CA ARG A 67 4.01 -4.06 -6.37
C ARG A 67 3.18 -5.31 -6.17
N LEU A 68 2.38 -5.66 -7.17
CA LEU A 68 1.65 -6.92 -7.22
C LEU A 68 1.77 -7.50 -8.62
N ARG A 69 2.48 -8.63 -8.74
CA ARG A 69 2.81 -9.24 -10.03
C ARG A 69 3.50 -8.21 -10.95
N GLY A 70 3.00 -8.00 -12.17
CA GLY A 70 3.51 -7.00 -13.10
C GLY A 70 3.01 -5.58 -12.86
N THR A 71 2.09 -5.36 -11.92
CA THR A 71 1.51 -4.03 -11.66
C THR A 71 2.30 -3.30 -10.58
N VAL A 72 2.63 -2.03 -10.86
CA VAL A 72 3.30 -1.15 -9.91
C VAL A 72 2.47 0.12 -9.73
N VAL A 73 2.16 0.45 -8.48
CA VAL A 73 1.49 1.70 -8.11
C VAL A 73 2.43 2.52 -7.25
N ARG A 74 2.51 3.82 -7.51
CA ARG A 74 3.36 4.75 -6.78
C ARG A 74 2.58 5.98 -6.38
N PHE A 75 2.84 6.46 -5.17
CA PHE A 75 2.32 7.73 -4.70
C PHE A 75 3.33 8.36 -3.73
N VAL A 76 3.27 9.69 -3.62
CA VAL A 76 4.11 10.47 -2.73
C VAL A 76 3.27 10.93 -1.54
N LEU A 77 3.88 10.94 -0.36
CA LEU A 77 3.31 11.48 0.86
C LEU A 77 4.28 12.48 1.47
N GLU A 78 3.73 13.54 2.08
CA GLU A 78 4.45 14.47 2.94
C GLU A 78 3.89 14.34 4.36
N LEU A 79 4.78 14.15 5.34
CA LEU A 79 4.48 13.83 6.75
C LEU A 79 5.11 14.82 7.71
#